data_AF-A0A969LCI4-F1
#
_entry.id   AF-A0A969LCI4-F1
#
_cell.length_a   1.000
_cell.length_b   1.000
_cell.length_c   1.000
_cell.angle_alpha   90.00
_cell.angle_beta   90.00
_cell.angle_gamma   90.00
#
_symmetry.space_group_name_H-M   'P 1'
#
loop_
_entity.id
_entity.type
_entity.pdbx_description
1 polymer ?
#
loop_
_entity_poly.entity_id
_entity_poly.type
_entity_poly.pdbx_seq_one_letter_code
_entity_poly.pdbx_strand_id
1 'polypeptide(L)' 'MKVIGWARISPKRGAIILALWLCAVALYFQNYLLGFTVLLILSFMHVVLEFPLNHRSFREIGGHLRAKSARVLPT' A
#
# COMPACT_ATOMS: atom_id res chain seq x y z
N MET A 1 -7.80 7.51 -17.04
CA MET A 1 -6.94 7.57 -15.84
C MET A 1 -6.32 6.20 -15.58
N LYS A 2 -5.00 6.04 -15.70
CA LYS A 2 -4.29 4.75 -15.54
C LYS A 2 -2.92 4.98 -14.88
N VAL A 3 -2.86 5.82 -13.86
CA VAL A 3 -1.59 6.30 -13.27
C VAL A 3 -1.20 5.49 -12.03
N ILE A 4 -2.12 4.72 -11.45
CA ILE A 4 -1.87 3.97 -10.22
C ILE A 4 -2.83 2.77 -10.22
N GLY A 5 -2.32 1.56 -10.44
CA GLY A 5 -3.10 0.33 -10.66
C GLY A 5 -3.85 -0.21 -9.43
N TRP A 6 -4.50 0.64 -8.63
CA TRP A 6 -5.32 0.24 -7.48
C TRP A 6 -6.43 -0.75 -7.87
N ALA A 7 -7.00 -0.59 -9.06
CA ALA A 7 -8.02 -1.51 -9.60
C ALA A 7 -7.48 -2.91 -9.96
N ARG A 8 -6.16 -3.15 -9.90
CA ARG A 8 -5.55 -4.46 -10.15
C ARG A 8 -5.27 -5.24 -8.85
N ILE A 9 -5.71 -4.73 -7.70
CA ILE A 9 -5.70 -5.51 -6.46
C ILE A 9 -6.66 -6.68 -6.64
N SER A 10 -6.13 -7.91 -6.62
CA SER A 10 -6.94 -9.11 -6.72
C SER A 10 -7.95 -9.13 -5.56
N PRO A 11 -9.25 -9.38 -5.81
CA PRO A 11 -10.27 -9.41 -4.76
C PRO A 11 -9.94 -10.40 -3.63
N LYS A 12 -9.17 -11.46 -3.95
CA LYS A 12 -8.64 -12.41 -2.98
C LYS A 12 -7.78 -11.75 -1.90
N ARG A 13 -6.94 -10.78 -2.27
CA ARG A 13 -6.06 -10.06 -1.32
C ARG A 13 -6.87 -9.16 -0.40
N GLY A 14 -7.87 -8.46 -0.93
CA GLY A 14 -8.80 -7.66 -0.13
C GLY A 14 -9.57 -8.50 0.90
N ALA A 15 -10.06 -9.67 0.49
CA ALA A 15 -10.74 -10.60 1.39
C ALA A 15 -9.83 -11.12 2.52
N ILE A 16 -8.56 -11.44 2.22
CA ILE A 16 -7.58 -11.84 3.23
C ILE A 16 -7.31 -10.72 4.24
N ILE A 17 -7.10 -9.49 3.77
CA ILE A 17 -6.86 -8.32 4.64
C ILE A 17 -8.06 -8.09 5.56
N LEU A 18 -9.28 -8.16 5.02
CA LEU A 18 -10.51 -7.99 5.79
C LEU A 18 -10.68 -9.09 6.85
N ALA A 19 -10.41 -10.35 6.49
CA ALA A 19 -10.46 -11.47 7.44
C ALA A 19 -9.42 -11.31 8.57
N LEU A 20 -8.18 -10.92 8.22
CA LEU A 20 -7.11 -10.70 9.20
C LEU A 20 -7.46 -9.56 10.16
N TRP A 21 -8.08 -8.49 9.65
CA TRP A 21 -8.55 -7.37 10.44
C TRP A 21 -9.69 -7.78 11.40
N LEU A 22 -10.71 -8.51 10.92
CA LEU A 22 -11.79 -9.01 11.76
C LEU A 22 -11.28 -9.93 12.88
N CYS A 23 -10.32 -10.81 12.58
CA CYS A 23 -9.66 -11.63 13.60
C CYS A 23 -8.93 -10.79 14.66
N ALA A 24 -8.20 -9.75 14.23
CA ALA A 24 -7.50 -8.86 15.15
C ALA A 24 -8.48 -8.06 16.04
N VAL A 25 -9.61 -7.62 15.49
CA VAL A 25 -10.68 -6.96 16.25
C VAL A 25 -11.35 -7.93 17.24
N ALA A 26 -11.61 -9.18 16.83
CA ALA A 26 -12.14 -10.20 17.73
C ALA A 26 -11.20 -10.48 18.92
N LEU A 27 -9.89 -10.52 18.66
CA LEU A 27 -8.86 -10.67 19.70
C LEU A 27 -8.84 -9.47 20.68
N TYR A 28 -9.11 -8.26 20.19
CA TYR A 28 -9.21 -7.06 21.04
C TYR A 28 -10.36 -7.15 22.04
N PHE A 29 -11.50 -7.71 21.65
CA PHE A 29 -12.62 -7.93 22.58
C PHE A 29 -12.31 -8.99 23.65
N GLN A 30 -11.44 -9.96 23.36
CA GLN A 30 -11.02 -10.97 24.33
C GLN A 30 -9.93 -10.46 25.27
N ASN A 31 -8.90 -9.82 24.71
CA ASN A 31 -7.74 -9.31 25.45
C ASN A 31 -7.29 -7.98 24.85
N TYR A 32 -7.64 -6.89 25.54
CA TYR A 32 -7.34 -5.53 25.09
C TYR A 32 -5.88 -5.32 24.73
N LEU A 33 -4.94 -5.70 25.62
CA LEU A 33 -3.49 -5.51 25.40
C LEU A 33 -2.98 -6.27 24.17
N LEU A 34 -3.43 -7.52 23.99
CA LEU A 34 -3.01 -8.36 22.88
C LEU A 34 -3.61 -7.84 21.56
N GLY A 35 -4.92 -7.63 21.50
CA GLY A 35 -5.57 -7.16 20.29
C GLY A 35 -5.14 -5.75 19.88
N PHE A 36 -4.90 -4.85 20.84
CA PHE A 36 -4.34 -3.53 20.56
C PHE A 36 -2.95 -3.63 19.92
N THR A 37 -2.06 -4.46 20.49
CA THR A 37 -0.71 -4.67 19.94
C THR A 37 -0.76 -5.27 18.53
N VAL A 38 -1.63 -6.26 18.30
CA VAL A 38 -1.80 -6.87 16.97
C VAL A 38 -2.36 -5.88 15.95
N LEU A 39 -3.38 -5.09 16.33
CA LEU A 39 -3.92 -4.04 15.46
C LEU A 39 -2.88 -2.96 15.15
N LEU A 40 -2.05 -2.59 16.11
CA LEU A 40 -0.95 -1.64 15.92
C LEU A 40 0.10 -2.19 14.95
N ILE A 41 0.52 -3.45 15.12
CA ILE A 41 1.46 -4.10 14.19
C ILE A 41 0.86 -4.22 12.80
N LEU A 42 -0.42 -4.62 12.69
CA LEU A 42 -1.13 -4.74 11.42
C LEU A 42 -1.21 -3.39 10.69
N SER A 43 -1.47 -2.32 11.44
CA SER A 43 -1.44 -0.94 10.94
C SER A 43 -0.05 -0.55 10.43
N PHE A 44 1.00 -0.77 11.22
CA PHE A 44 2.37 -0.42 10.79
C PHE A 44 2.85 -1.27 9.60
N MET A 45 2.49 -2.55 9.58
CA MET A 45 2.89 -3.49 8.52
C MET A 45 2.38 -3.06 7.16
N HIS A 46 1.13 -2.56 7.03
CA HIS A 46 0.64 -2.11 5.72
C HIS A 46 1.45 -0.93 5.18
N VAL A 47 1.86 0.01 6.04
CA VAL A 47 2.72 1.15 5.67
C VAL A 47 4.08 0.65 5.17
N VAL A 48 4.68 -0.33 5.85
CA VAL A 48 5.95 -0.96 5.42
C VAL A 48 5.80 -1.61 4.03
N LEU A 49 4.70 -2.33 3.80
CA LEU A 49 4.41 -2.99 2.52
C LEU A 49 4.11 -1.99 1.38
N GLU A 50 3.69 -0.77 1.70
CA GLU A 50 3.47 0.29 0.71
C GLU A 50 4.78 0.93 0.22
N PHE A 51 5.85 0.97 1.02
CA PHE A 51 7.14 1.53 0.59
C PHE A 51 7.73 0.94 -0.70
N PRO A 52 7.81 -0.39 -0.91
CA PRO A 52 8.33 -0.94 -2.17
C PRO A 52 7.44 -0.57 -3.37
N LEU A 53 6.13 -0.45 -3.16
CA LEU A 53 5.19 0.01 -4.17
C LEU A 53 5.43 1.49 -4.50
N ASN A 54 5.51 2.34 -3.49
CA ASN A 54 5.83 3.76 -3.64
C ASN A 54 7.18 3.96 -4.34
N HIS A 55 8.21 3.17 -4.01
CA HIS A 55 9.51 3.26 -4.65
C HIS A 55 9.45 2.98 -6.17
N ARG A 56 8.64 1.99 -6.59
CA ARG A 56 8.37 1.74 -8.02
C ARG A 56 7.72 2.95 -8.68
N SER A 57 6.70 3.53 -8.04
CA SER A 57 6.02 4.73 -8.53
C SER A 57 6.96 5.94 -8.63
N PHE A 58 7.82 6.18 -7.64
CA PHE A 58 8.82 7.24 -7.68
C PHE A 58 9.79 7.07 -8.87
N ARG A 59 10.22 5.84 -9.16
CA ARG A 59 11.11 5.56 -10.29
C ARG A 59 10.45 5.82 -11.64
N GLU A 60 9.20 5.43 -11.81
CA GLU A 60 8.44 5.70 -13.04
C GLU A 60 8.21 7.20 -13.23
N ILE A 61 7.78 7.91 -12.18
CA ILE A 61 7.59 9.36 -12.21
C ILE A 61 8.91 10.06 -12.57
N GLY A 62 10.03 9.68 -11.96
CA GLY A 62 11.35 10.23 -12.28
C GLY A 62 11.76 10.01 -13.74
N GLY A 63 11.47 8.83 -14.30
CA GLY A 63 11.68 8.53 -15.72
C GLY A 63 10.84 9.39 -16.65
N HIS A 64 9.56 9.59 -16.33
CA HIS A 64 8.66 10.47 -17.10
C HIS A 64 9.08 11.94 -17.01
N LEU A 65 9.54 12.43 -15.87
CA LEU A 65 10.03 13.81 -15.71
C LEU A 65 11.30 14.06 -16.54
N ARG A 66 12.23 13.09 -16.59
CA ARG A 66 13.43 13.15 -17.43
C ARG A 66 13.09 13.13 -18.92
N ALA A 67 12.16 12.27 -19.34
CA ALA A 67 11.70 12.20 -20.73
C ALA A 67 10.95 13.46 -21.18
N LYS A 68 10.21 14.11 -20.27
CA LYS A 68 9.50 15.37 -20.56
C LYS A 68 10.47 16.56 -20.69
N SER A 69 11.53 16.62 -19.87
CA SER A 69 12.58 17.64 -20.00
C SER A 69 13.36 17.54 -21.33
N ALA A 70 13.61 16.32 -21.81
CA ALA A 70 14.27 16.09 -23.10
C ALA A 70 13.41 16.48 -24.32
N ARG A 71 12.09 16.60 -24.15
CA ARG A 71 11.16 17.00 -25.22
C ARG A 71 10.95 18.53 -25.30
N VAL A 72 11.29 19.28 -24.26
CA VAL A 72 11.07 20.74 -24.16
C VAL A 72 12.21 21.56 -24.80
N LEU A 73 13.31 20.92 -25.21
CA LEU A 73 14.35 21.54 -26.04
C LEU A 73 14.34 20.95 -27.47
N PRO A 74 13.37 21.27 -28.34
CA PRO A 74 13.62 21.28 -29.77
C PRO A 74 14.31 22.60 -30.12
N THR A 75 15.60 22.52 -30.50
CA THR A 75 16.21 23.52 -31.39
C THR A 75 15.45 23.60 -32.71
#